data_AF-A0A8J5GT09-F1
#
_entry.id   AF-A0A8J5GT09-F1
#
_cell.length_a   1.000
_cell.length_b   1.000
_cell.length_c   1.000
_cell.angle_alpha   90.00
_cell.angle_beta   90.00
_cell.angle_gamma   90.00
#
_symmetry.space_group_name_H-M   'P 1'
#
loop_
_entity.id
_entity.type
_entity.pdbx_description
1 polymer ?
#
loop_
_entity_poly.entity_id
_entity_poly.type
_entity_poly.pdbx_seq_one_letter_code
_entity_poly.pdbx_strand_id
1 'polypeptide(L)'
;MEMEDVASKMLFIKEEGSSKSELRELITQMPLHFITLRKVPLGQSVDFGGGLHQGGDGGFEGPGGYHHAAPSHLLYEKSHYLKAIKACKDFRSKYPDIELVPEEEFLSSAPEEIKGMAMAGHVAHDLMLKRLNFELFQRKELCKLHEKLEQHKASLLDAISGRKKFLSSLPSHLKSLKKASLPVQQHPGFSHTKKLKQLHAAEFLPPPL
;
A
#
# COMPACT_ATOMS: atom_id res chain seq x y z
N MET A 1 -6.81 59.10 10.57
CA MET A 1 -5.60 58.90 11.39
C MET A 1 -4.84 57.83 10.68
N GLU A 2 -3.71 58.20 10.08
CA GLU A 2 -2.95 57.27 9.26
C GLU A 2 -2.31 56.21 10.16
N MET A 3 -2.00 55.02 9.62
CA MET A 3 -1.42 53.92 10.41
C MET A 3 -0.13 54.37 11.13
N GLU A 4 0.62 55.27 10.49
CA GLU A 4 1.85 55.87 11.01
C GLU A 4 1.60 56.75 12.24
N ASP A 5 0.45 57.44 12.32
CA ASP A 5 0.05 58.23 13.49
C ASP A 5 -0.26 57.31 14.69
N VAL A 6 -0.93 56.18 14.44
CA VAL A 6 -1.27 55.19 15.48
C VAL A 6 0.01 54.54 16.02
N ALA A 7 0.93 54.17 15.14
CA ALA A 7 2.21 53.59 15.52
C ALA A 7 3.09 54.58 16.31
N SER A 8 3.11 55.85 15.90
CA SER A 8 3.87 56.90 16.58
C SER A 8 3.33 57.19 17.98
N LYS A 9 2.01 57.22 18.15
CA LYS A 9 1.35 57.36 19.46
C LYS A 9 1.62 56.16 20.37
N MET A 10 1.62 54.94 19.82
CA MET A 10 1.96 53.74 20.59
C MET A 10 3.41 53.73 21.06
N LEU A 11 4.35 54.20 20.24
CA LEU A 11 5.76 54.35 20.62
C LEU A 11 5.93 55.41 21.71
N PHE A 12 5.27 56.56 21.57
CA PHE A 12 5.32 57.63 22.57
C PHE A 12 4.78 57.17 23.94
N ILE A 13 3.63 56.50 23.96
CA ILE A 13 3.03 55.96 25.20
C ILE A 13 3.89 54.85 25.82
N LYS A 14 4.62 54.08 25.01
CA LYS A 14 5.53 53.03 25.47
C LYS A 14 6.80 53.59 26.12
N GLU A 15 7.30 54.72 25.63
CA GLU A 15 8.48 55.41 26.19
C GLU A 15 8.13 56.20 27.46
N GLU A 16 6.95 56.84 27.54
CA GLU A 16 6.53 57.63 28.73
C GLU A 16 5.88 56.80 29.85
N GLY A 17 5.43 55.57 29.58
CA GLY A 17 4.91 54.64 30.59
C GLY A 17 3.53 54.99 31.18
N SER A 18 2.80 55.93 30.58
CA SER A 18 1.73 56.69 31.24
C SER A 18 0.35 56.00 31.28
N SER A 19 -0.04 55.19 30.29
CA SER A 19 -1.44 54.68 30.21
C SER A 19 -1.57 53.33 29.50
N LYS A 20 -1.67 52.24 30.27
CA LYS A 20 -1.85 50.86 29.74
C LYS A 20 -3.20 50.63 29.06
N SER A 21 -4.22 51.41 29.40
CA SER A 21 -5.56 51.34 28.81
C SER A 21 -5.59 51.88 27.38
N GLU A 22 -5.02 53.07 27.17
CA GLU A 22 -4.94 53.73 25.86
C GLU A 22 -4.07 52.92 24.89
N LEU A 23 -2.98 52.33 25.38
CA LEU A 23 -2.14 51.43 24.59
C LEU A 23 -2.94 50.22 24.08
N ARG A 24 -3.82 49.63 24.90
CA ARG A 24 -4.65 48.49 24.48
C ARG A 24 -5.68 48.88 23.42
N GLU A 25 -6.22 50.09 23.50
CA GLU A 25 -7.16 50.60 22.51
C GLU A 25 -6.47 50.85 21.16
N LEU A 26 -5.29 51.49 21.16
CA LEU A 26 -4.46 51.69 19.98
C LEU A 26 -4.00 50.37 19.35
N ILE A 27 -3.62 49.37 20.16
CA ILE A 27 -3.29 48.01 19.71
C ILE A 27 -4.49 47.37 18.99
N THR A 28 -5.72 47.64 19.44
CA THR A 28 -6.93 47.07 18.83
C THR A 28 -7.32 47.81 17.55
N GLN A 29 -7.02 49.11 17.45
CA GLN A 29 -7.26 49.92 16.24
C GLN A 29 -6.34 49.56 15.07
N MET A 30 -5.10 49.12 15.33
CA MET A 30 -4.13 48.79 14.28
C MET A 30 -4.58 47.61 13.37
N PRO A 31 -5.03 46.44 13.90
CA PRO A 31 -5.63 45.38 13.08
C PRO A 31 -6.85 45.83 12.27
N LEU A 32 -7.68 46.72 12.83
CA LEU A 32 -8.87 47.23 12.12
C LEU A 32 -8.47 48.07 10.90
N HIS A 33 -7.42 48.88 11.02
CA HIS A 33 -6.85 49.58 9.86
C HIS A 33 -6.26 48.62 8.83
N PHE A 34 -5.56 47.55 9.24
CA PHE A 34 -5.08 46.51 8.30
C PHE A 34 -6.21 45.78 7.57
N ILE A 35 -7.33 45.50 8.25
CA ILE A 35 -8.52 44.90 7.63
C ILE A 35 -9.12 45.87 6.60
N THR A 36 -9.15 47.17 6.92
CA THR A 36 -9.68 48.20 6.03
C THR A 36 -8.78 48.36 4.79
N LEU A 37 -7.46 48.36 4.98
CA LEU A 37 -6.48 48.39 3.90
C LEU A 37 -6.44 47.10 3.09
N ARG A 38 -6.85 45.94 3.62
CA ARG A 38 -7.05 44.71 2.83
C ARG A 38 -8.32 44.73 1.98
N LYS A 39 -9.32 45.54 2.33
CA LYS A 39 -10.52 45.75 1.51
C LYS A 39 -10.23 46.64 0.30
N VAL A 40 -9.28 47.57 0.40
CA VAL A 40 -8.87 48.46 -0.71
C VAL A 40 -8.30 47.70 -1.93
N PRO A 41 -7.41 46.69 -1.80
CA PRO A 41 -6.89 45.93 -2.94
C PRO A 41 -7.90 44.94 -3.52
N LEU A 42 -8.99 44.59 -2.83
CA LEU A 42 -10.11 43.89 -3.49
C LEU A 42 -10.90 44.81 -4.43
N GLY A 43 -10.93 46.12 -4.18
CA GLY A 43 -11.50 47.12 -5.10
C GLY A 43 -10.54 47.47 -6.25
N GLN A 44 -9.24 47.62 -5.97
CA GLN A 44 -8.24 48.01 -6.99
C GLN A 44 -7.80 46.86 -7.90
N SER A 45 -7.77 45.60 -7.45
CA SER A 45 -7.46 44.47 -8.34
C SER A 45 -8.52 44.21 -9.41
N VAL A 46 -9.74 44.72 -9.21
CA VAL A 46 -10.81 44.75 -10.23
C VAL A 46 -10.58 45.88 -11.24
N ASP A 47 -9.99 47.00 -10.83
CA ASP A 47 -9.79 48.18 -11.70
C ASP A 47 -8.47 48.15 -12.52
N PHE A 48 -7.47 47.38 -12.09
CA PHE A 48 -6.23 47.20 -12.87
C PHE A 48 -6.43 46.38 -14.17
N GLY A 49 -7.62 45.83 -14.40
CA GLY A 49 -8.05 45.29 -15.69
C GLY A 49 -8.52 46.35 -16.70
N GLY A 50 -8.76 47.60 -16.27
CA GLY A 50 -9.32 48.69 -17.09
C GLY A 50 -8.29 49.60 -17.77
N GLY A 51 -6.99 49.40 -17.54
CA GLY A 51 -5.94 50.34 -17.96
C GLY A 51 -5.38 50.17 -19.38
N LEU A 52 -5.89 49.26 -20.20
CA LEU A 52 -5.30 48.93 -21.52
C LEU A 52 -6.22 49.09 -22.73
N HIS A 53 -7.42 49.66 -22.56
CA HIS A 53 -8.30 49.98 -23.68
C HIS A 53 -8.93 51.37 -23.52
N GLN A 54 -8.10 52.41 -23.65
CA GLN A 54 -8.59 53.73 -24.02
C GLN A 54 -8.55 53.84 -25.54
N GLY A 55 -9.66 53.45 -26.16
CA GLY A 55 -9.83 53.51 -27.61
C GLY A 55 -11.23 53.07 -28.00
N GLY A 56 -12.20 53.97 -27.85
CA GLY A 56 -13.46 53.88 -28.58
C GLY A 56 -14.73 53.84 -27.74
N ASP A 57 -15.38 55.00 -27.74
CA ASP A 57 -16.82 55.20 -27.87
C ASP A 57 -17.74 55.08 -26.64
N GLY A 58 -18.54 56.13 -26.50
CA GLY A 58 -19.47 56.35 -25.42
C GLY A 58 -20.67 55.42 -25.49
N GLY A 59 -20.85 54.64 -24.43
CA GLY A 59 -22.06 53.88 -24.17
C GLY A 59 -22.44 54.04 -22.71
N PHE A 60 -23.62 54.62 -22.49
CA PHE A 60 -24.24 54.86 -21.19
C PHE A 60 -24.35 53.56 -20.36
N GLU A 61 -23.47 53.32 -19.39
CA GLU A 61 -23.62 52.21 -18.43
C GLU A 61 -24.56 52.64 -17.29
N GLY A 62 -25.85 52.33 -17.47
CA GLY A 62 -26.85 52.41 -16.40
C GLY A 62 -26.59 51.37 -15.28
N PRO A 63 -27.45 51.31 -14.24
CA PRO A 63 -27.29 50.50 -13.03
C PRO A 63 -27.51 48.98 -13.26
N GLY A 64 -27.02 48.44 -14.38
CA GLY A 64 -27.10 47.04 -14.79
C GLY A 64 -25.83 46.21 -14.50
N GLY A 65 -24.75 46.83 -14.03
CA GLY A 65 -23.46 46.16 -13.76
C GLY A 65 -23.54 45.04 -12.71
N TYR A 66 -24.55 45.06 -11.83
CA TYR A 66 -24.78 44.00 -10.84
C TYR A 66 -25.45 42.75 -11.43
N HIS A 67 -26.23 42.89 -12.51
CA HIS A 67 -26.97 41.78 -13.10
C HIS A 67 -26.12 40.91 -14.04
N HIS A 68 -24.98 41.41 -14.53
CA HIS A 68 -24.04 40.62 -15.34
C HIS A 68 -23.06 39.79 -14.49
N ALA A 69 -22.81 40.19 -13.24
CA ALA A 69 -21.87 39.53 -12.33
C ALA A 69 -22.44 38.27 -11.63
N ALA A 70 -23.76 38.18 -11.46
CA ALA A 70 -24.39 36.99 -10.86
C ALA A 70 -24.42 35.78 -11.82
N PRO A 71 -24.77 35.94 -13.11
CA PRO A 71 -24.69 34.85 -14.10
C PRO A 71 -23.27 34.35 -14.31
N SER A 72 -22.26 35.23 -14.33
CA SER A 72 -20.86 34.85 -14.54
C SER A 72 -20.29 34.01 -13.39
N HIS A 73 -20.65 34.32 -12.13
CA HIS A 73 -20.31 33.49 -10.97
C HIS A 73 -20.92 32.08 -11.06
N LEU A 74 -22.21 31.95 -11.40
CA LEU A 74 -22.85 30.64 -11.52
C LEU A 74 -22.29 29.79 -12.66
N LEU A 75 -21.93 30.44 -13.79
CA LEU A 75 -21.26 29.76 -14.90
C LEU A 75 -19.86 29.26 -14.51
N TYR A 76 -19.13 30.05 -13.71
CA TYR A 76 -17.84 29.64 -13.15
C TYR A 76 -17.99 28.45 -12.21
N GLU A 77 -18.93 28.48 -11.28
CA GLU A 77 -19.21 27.36 -10.37
C GLU A 77 -19.58 26.10 -11.12
N LYS A 78 -20.50 26.19 -12.10
CA LYS A 78 -20.86 25.07 -12.97
C LYS A 78 -19.63 24.51 -13.69
N SER A 79 -18.79 25.35 -14.26
CA SER A 79 -17.55 24.93 -14.94
C SER A 79 -16.57 24.26 -13.97
N HIS A 80 -16.43 24.81 -12.76
CA HIS A 80 -15.61 24.23 -11.70
C HIS A 80 -16.10 22.83 -11.29
N TYR A 81 -17.39 22.65 -11.04
CA TYR A 81 -17.96 21.33 -10.72
C TYR A 81 -17.87 20.37 -11.89
N LEU A 82 -18.07 20.82 -13.13
CA LEU A 82 -17.89 19.97 -14.32
C LEU A 82 -16.45 19.48 -14.47
N LYS A 83 -15.46 20.36 -14.19
CA LYS A 83 -14.04 19.97 -14.17
C LYS A 83 -13.76 18.98 -13.04
N ALA A 84 -14.31 19.19 -11.85
CA ALA A 84 -14.16 18.28 -10.72
C ALA A 84 -14.80 16.91 -11.00
N ILE A 85 -16.02 16.87 -11.55
CA ILE A 85 -16.70 15.63 -11.94
C ILE A 85 -15.89 14.90 -13.01
N LYS A 86 -15.35 15.62 -14.00
CA LYS A 86 -14.48 15.02 -15.02
C LYS A 86 -13.23 14.42 -14.39
N ALA A 87 -12.55 15.15 -13.49
CA ALA A 87 -11.40 14.63 -12.76
C ALA A 87 -11.74 13.37 -11.93
N CYS A 88 -12.92 13.33 -11.30
CA CYS A 88 -13.40 12.14 -10.59
C CYS A 88 -13.72 10.97 -11.52
N LYS A 89 -14.29 11.21 -12.70
CA LYS A 89 -14.60 10.17 -13.70
C LYS A 89 -13.36 9.63 -14.41
N ASP A 90 -12.37 10.49 -14.61
CA ASP A 90 -11.07 10.13 -15.20
C ASP A 90 -10.17 9.37 -14.20
N PHE A 91 -10.65 9.15 -12.96
CA PHE A 91 -9.97 8.33 -11.98
C PHE A 91 -9.84 6.88 -12.48
N ARG A 92 -8.62 6.47 -12.79
CA ARG A 92 -8.25 5.08 -13.02
C ARG A 92 -7.71 4.50 -11.71
N SER A 93 -8.31 3.41 -11.25
CA SER A 93 -7.69 2.62 -10.18
C SER A 93 -6.35 2.06 -10.66
N LYS A 94 -5.45 1.73 -9.72
CA LYS A 94 -4.10 1.21 -10.04
C LYS A 94 -4.11 -0.07 -10.88
N TYR A 95 -5.22 -0.81 -10.85
CA TYR A 95 -5.36 -2.09 -11.53
C TYR A 95 -6.75 -2.17 -12.18
N PRO A 96 -6.91 -1.62 -13.40
CA PRO A 96 -8.20 -1.60 -14.08
C PRO A 96 -8.61 -2.99 -14.59
N ASP A 97 -7.65 -3.80 -15.04
CA ASP A 97 -7.87 -5.13 -15.60
C ASP A 97 -7.06 -6.18 -14.82
N ILE A 98 -7.56 -6.57 -13.65
CA ILE A 98 -7.01 -7.72 -12.92
C ILE A 98 -7.66 -8.97 -13.49
N GLU A 99 -6.84 -9.90 -14.00
CA GLU A 99 -7.29 -11.25 -14.30
C GLU A 99 -7.66 -11.95 -12.99
N LEU A 100 -8.94 -12.26 -12.83
CA LEU A 100 -9.50 -12.95 -11.67
C LEU A 100 -10.11 -14.28 -12.11
N VAL A 101 -10.07 -15.28 -11.22
CA VAL A 101 -10.82 -16.54 -11.38
C VAL A 101 -12.26 -16.27 -11.86
N PRO A 102 -12.73 -17.00 -12.89
CA PRO A 102 -14.09 -16.89 -13.42
C PRO A 102 -15.16 -17.03 -12.33
N GLU A 103 -16.31 -16.42 -12.56
CA GLU A 103 -17.41 -16.45 -11.56
C GLU A 103 -17.92 -17.86 -11.30
N GLU A 104 -17.94 -18.71 -12.34
CA GLU A 104 -18.35 -20.12 -12.25
C GLU A 104 -17.48 -20.91 -11.28
N GLU A 105 -16.16 -20.76 -11.43
CA GLU A 105 -15.18 -21.40 -10.55
C GLU A 105 -15.32 -20.88 -9.13
N PHE A 106 -15.39 -19.55 -8.93
CA PHE A 106 -15.60 -18.95 -7.61
C PHE A 106 -16.86 -19.47 -6.91
N LEU A 107 -17.99 -19.56 -7.62
CA LEU A 107 -19.24 -20.06 -7.04
C LEU A 107 -19.16 -21.55 -6.65
N SER A 108 -18.39 -22.35 -7.38
CA SER A 108 -18.20 -23.77 -7.05
C SER A 108 -17.19 -24.00 -5.91
N SER A 109 -16.06 -23.29 -5.93
CA SER A 109 -14.90 -23.58 -5.08
C SER A 109 -14.80 -22.71 -3.83
N ALA A 110 -15.47 -21.56 -3.77
CA ALA A 110 -15.32 -20.66 -2.64
C ALA A 110 -15.99 -21.24 -1.36
N PRO A 111 -15.32 -21.19 -0.21
CA PRO A 111 -15.89 -21.51 1.10
C PRO A 111 -17.11 -20.64 1.42
N GLU A 112 -18.07 -21.19 2.17
CA GLU A 112 -19.29 -20.45 2.55
C GLU A 112 -19.00 -19.19 3.38
N GLU A 113 -17.91 -19.20 4.16
CA GLU A 113 -17.41 -18.06 4.93
C GLU A 113 -17.12 -16.84 4.05
N ILE A 114 -16.65 -17.06 2.81
CA ILE A 114 -16.33 -16.00 1.85
C ILE A 114 -17.57 -15.67 0.98
N LYS A 115 -18.47 -16.64 0.80
CA LYS A 115 -19.72 -16.49 0.02
C LYS A 115 -20.84 -15.75 0.74
N GLY A 116 -20.65 -15.29 2.00
CA GLY A 116 -21.69 -14.69 2.85
C GLY A 116 -22.62 -13.68 2.15
N MET A 117 -23.79 -13.37 2.71
CA MET A 117 -24.84 -12.58 2.03
C MET A 117 -24.33 -11.28 1.37
N ALA A 118 -24.82 -10.99 0.16
CA ALA A 118 -24.58 -9.71 -0.52
C ALA A 118 -25.50 -8.63 0.05
N MET A 119 -25.00 -7.41 0.18
CA MET A 119 -25.82 -6.28 0.64
C MET A 119 -26.79 -5.89 -0.48
N ALA A 120 -28.06 -5.74 -0.13
CA ALA A 120 -29.14 -5.41 -1.06
C ALA A 120 -28.95 -3.99 -1.62
N GLY A 121 -28.21 -3.86 -2.73
CA GLY A 121 -27.97 -2.59 -3.42
C GLY A 121 -26.66 -2.55 -4.21
N HIS A 122 -25.65 -3.32 -3.82
CA HIS A 122 -24.31 -3.31 -4.45
C HIS A 122 -23.81 -4.72 -4.83
N VAL A 123 -24.72 -5.57 -5.33
CA VAL A 123 -24.46 -7.00 -5.59
C VAL A 123 -23.21 -7.24 -6.46
N ALA A 124 -23.02 -6.46 -7.54
CA ALA A 124 -21.87 -6.61 -8.43
C ALA A 124 -20.53 -6.21 -7.76
N HIS A 125 -20.54 -5.14 -6.96
CA HIS A 125 -19.35 -4.69 -6.24
C HIS A 125 -18.98 -5.68 -5.12
N ASP A 126 -19.97 -6.13 -4.36
CA ASP A 126 -19.78 -7.13 -3.31
C ASP A 126 -19.27 -8.45 -3.87
N LEU A 127 -19.78 -8.88 -5.04
CA LEU A 127 -19.29 -10.07 -5.73
C LEU A 127 -17.81 -9.90 -6.11
N MET A 128 -17.43 -8.75 -6.66
CA MET A 128 -16.03 -8.45 -7.00
C MET A 128 -15.12 -8.50 -5.77
N LEU A 129 -15.54 -7.90 -4.65
CA LEU A 129 -14.77 -7.94 -3.40
C LEU A 129 -14.59 -9.37 -2.88
N LYS A 130 -15.64 -10.20 -2.94
CA LYS A 130 -15.57 -11.60 -2.51
C LYS A 130 -14.65 -12.42 -3.41
N ARG A 131 -14.70 -12.20 -4.72
CA ARG A 131 -13.77 -12.83 -5.69
C ARG A 131 -12.32 -12.46 -5.37
N LEU A 132 -12.04 -11.18 -5.10
CA LEU A 132 -10.70 -10.71 -4.71
C LEU A 132 -10.23 -11.35 -3.39
N ASN A 133 -11.10 -11.45 -2.39
CA ASN A 133 -10.77 -12.09 -1.12
C ASN A 133 -10.49 -13.59 -1.28
N PHE A 134 -11.25 -14.27 -2.14
CA PHE A 134 -11.04 -15.69 -2.43
C PHE A 134 -9.70 -15.94 -3.12
N GLU A 135 -9.36 -15.16 -4.15
CA GLU A 135 -8.05 -15.19 -4.80
C GLU A 135 -6.90 -14.95 -3.82
N LEU A 136 -7.03 -13.93 -2.97
CA LEU A 136 -6.05 -13.62 -1.95
C LEU A 136 -5.88 -14.78 -0.96
N PHE A 137 -6.98 -15.40 -0.54
CA PHE A 137 -6.96 -16.59 0.30
C PHE A 137 -6.23 -17.76 -0.38
N GLN A 138 -6.58 -18.07 -1.64
CA GLN A 138 -5.94 -19.13 -2.41
C GLN A 138 -4.43 -18.89 -2.55
N ARG A 139 -4.01 -17.68 -2.90
CA ARG A 139 -2.59 -17.33 -3.02
C ARG A 139 -1.84 -17.51 -1.70
N LYS A 140 -2.44 -17.12 -0.57
CA LYS A 140 -1.85 -17.34 0.76
C LYS A 140 -1.69 -18.83 1.07
N GLU A 141 -2.71 -19.64 0.80
CA GLU A 141 -2.63 -21.09 1.03
C GLU A 141 -1.59 -21.76 0.13
N LEU A 142 -1.51 -21.35 -1.14
CA LEU A 142 -0.48 -21.81 -2.07
C LEU A 142 0.93 -21.43 -1.61
N CYS A 143 1.14 -20.20 -1.13
CA CYS A 143 2.43 -19.78 -0.57
C CYS A 143 2.82 -20.64 0.64
N LYS A 144 1.90 -20.90 1.57
CA LYS A 144 2.16 -21.78 2.72
C LYS A 144 2.51 -23.21 2.29
N LEU A 145 1.81 -23.75 1.30
CA LEU A 145 2.09 -25.08 0.77
C LEU A 145 3.47 -25.13 0.10
N HIS A 146 3.80 -24.11 -0.69
CA HIS A 146 5.10 -23.97 -1.33
C HIS A 146 6.24 -23.95 -0.30
N GLU A 147 6.11 -23.16 0.76
CA GLU A 147 7.10 -23.11 1.86
C GLU A 147 7.28 -24.48 2.53
N LYS A 148 6.19 -25.20 2.82
CA LYS A 148 6.25 -26.55 3.38
C LYS A 148 6.96 -27.54 2.44
N LEU A 149 6.66 -27.47 1.15
CA LEU A 149 7.28 -28.35 0.16
C LEU A 149 8.77 -28.07 -0.01
N GLU A 150 9.19 -26.80 0.00
CA GLU A 150 10.61 -26.44 -0.04
C GLU A 150 11.35 -26.90 1.22
N GLN A 151 10.76 -26.77 2.41
CA GLN A 151 11.33 -27.33 3.64
C GLN A 151 11.47 -28.86 3.58
N HIS A 152 10.44 -29.55 3.06
CA HIS A 152 10.48 -31.01 2.90
C HIS A 152 11.55 -31.44 1.90
N LYS A 153 11.67 -30.73 0.77
CA LYS A 153 12.72 -30.94 -0.23
C LYS A 153 14.11 -30.73 0.36
N ALA A 154 14.33 -29.67 1.13
CA ALA A 154 15.60 -29.41 1.79
C ALA A 154 15.98 -30.55 2.76
N SER A 155 15.04 -30.98 3.62
CA SER A 155 15.31 -32.08 4.56
C SER A 155 15.61 -33.41 3.86
N LEU A 156 14.93 -33.71 2.75
CA LEU A 156 15.23 -34.88 1.92
C LEU A 156 16.62 -34.79 1.29
N LEU A 157 17.01 -33.63 0.77
CA LEU A 157 18.34 -33.43 0.21
C LEU A 157 19.43 -33.63 1.26
N ASP A 158 19.22 -33.13 2.48
CA ASP A 158 20.13 -33.33 3.60
C ASP A 158 20.23 -34.80 3.99
N ALA A 159 19.11 -35.51 4.10
CA ALA A 159 19.08 -36.94 4.38
C ALA A 159 19.80 -37.76 3.30
N ILE A 160 19.59 -37.42 2.02
CA ILE A 160 20.29 -38.04 0.89
C ILE A 160 21.79 -37.76 0.99
N SER A 161 22.19 -36.52 1.29
CA SER A 161 23.60 -36.15 1.44
C SER A 161 24.27 -36.92 2.59
N GLY A 162 23.57 -37.07 3.72
CA GLY A 162 24.03 -37.85 4.87
C GLY A 162 24.21 -39.34 4.53
N ARG A 163 23.21 -39.94 3.87
CA ARG A 163 23.30 -41.33 3.38
C ARG A 163 24.43 -41.51 2.36
N LYS A 164 24.61 -40.56 1.44
CA LYS A 164 25.72 -40.59 0.47
C LYS A 164 27.08 -40.54 1.17
N LYS A 165 27.25 -39.67 2.17
CA LYS A 165 28.46 -39.60 2.99
C LYS A 165 28.74 -40.92 3.71
N PHE A 166 27.71 -41.50 4.34
CA PHE A 166 27.83 -42.83 4.97
C PHE A 166 28.19 -43.94 3.97
N LEU A 167 27.52 -43.98 2.81
CA LEU A 167 27.84 -44.94 1.75
C LEU A 167 29.26 -44.76 1.21
N SER A 168 29.77 -43.52 1.16
CA SER A 168 31.15 -43.24 0.74
C SER A 168 32.21 -43.64 1.78
N SER A 169 31.86 -43.67 3.08
CA SER A 169 32.77 -44.13 4.14
C SER A 169 32.68 -45.65 4.37
N LEU A 170 31.61 -46.30 3.94
CA LEU A 170 31.41 -47.75 4.10
C LEU A 170 32.58 -48.60 3.55
N PRO A 171 33.15 -48.33 2.35
CA PRO A 171 34.25 -49.12 1.83
C PRO A 171 35.51 -49.08 2.70
N SER A 172 35.82 -47.94 3.33
CA SER A 172 36.97 -47.83 4.22
C SER A 172 36.73 -48.60 5.53
N HIS A 173 35.54 -48.49 6.11
CA HIS A 173 35.15 -49.27 7.29
C HIS A 173 35.17 -50.78 7.02
N LEU A 174 34.63 -51.22 5.87
CA LEU A 174 34.65 -52.63 5.47
C LEU A 174 36.08 -53.15 5.22
N LYS A 175 36.97 -52.33 4.64
CA LYS A 175 38.40 -52.68 4.50
C LYS A 175 39.06 -52.86 5.87
N SER A 176 38.82 -51.94 6.80
CA SER A 176 39.35 -52.03 8.17
C SER A 176 38.82 -53.27 8.91
N LEU A 177 37.52 -53.55 8.81
CA LEU A 177 36.91 -54.74 9.40
C LEU A 177 37.44 -56.04 8.80
N LYS A 178 37.61 -56.09 7.47
CA LYS A 178 38.22 -57.23 6.77
C LYS A 178 39.65 -57.47 7.27
N LYS A 179 40.43 -56.40 7.49
CA LYS A 179 41.80 -56.51 8.02
C LYS A 179 41.81 -57.02 9.47
N ALA A 180 40.90 -56.53 10.31
CA ALA A 180 40.79 -56.95 11.72
C ALA A 180 40.29 -58.40 11.88
N SER A 181 39.43 -58.87 10.97
CA SER A 181 38.88 -60.23 10.99
C SER A 181 39.79 -61.28 10.34
N LEU A 182 40.80 -60.86 9.56
CA LEU A 182 41.75 -61.74 8.89
C LEU A 182 42.42 -62.79 9.82
N PRO A 183 42.98 -62.45 10.99
CA PRO A 183 43.60 -63.43 11.88
C PRO A 183 42.61 -64.48 12.42
N VAL A 184 41.35 -64.09 12.66
CA VAL A 184 40.28 -65.00 13.10
C VAL A 184 39.78 -65.88 11.95
N GLN A 185 39.88 -65.43 10.70
CA GLN A 185 39.56 -66.27 9.54
C GLN A 185 40.67 -67.29 9.22
N GLN A 186 41.92 -66.97 9.56
CA GLN A 186 43.08 -67.84 9.33
C GLN A 186 43.20 -68.98 10.35
N HIS A 187 42.50 -68.88 11.48
CA HIS A 187 42.38 -69.94 12.48
C HIS A 187 40.92 -70.41 12.61
N PRO A 188 40.65 -71.69 12.82
CA PRO A 188 40.47 -72.75 11.82
C PRO A 188 39.09 -72.76 11.08
N GLY A 189 39.06 -73.27 9.84
CA GLY A 189 37.92 -74.04 9.29
C GLY A 189 36.79 -73.33 8.50
N PHE A 190 36.63 -72.00 8.58
CA PHE A 190 35.48 -71.32 7.96
C PHE A 190 35.74 -70.87 6.51
N SER A 191 35.43 -71.73 5.54
CA SER A 191 35.38 -71.40 4.11
C SER A 191 34.03 -70.79 3.72
N HIS A 192 33.83 -69.51 4.00
CA HIS A 192 32.59 -68.81 3.65
C HIS A 192 32.62 -68.19 2.25
N THR A 193 32.18 -68.94 1.24
CA THR A 193 31.95 -68.37 -0.10
C THR A 193 30.68 -68.85 -0.83
N LYS A 194 29.73 -69.58 -0.19
CA LYS A 194 28.60 -70.19 -0.94
C LYS A 194 27.16 -69.78 -0.55
N LYS A 195 26.92 -68.83 0.36
CA LYS A 195 25.56 -68.53 0.87
C LYS A 195 24.84 -67.28 0.33
N LEU A 196 25.29 -66.68 -0.77
CA LEU A 196 24.76 -65.39 -1.25
C LEU A 196 23.28 -65.43 -1.66
N LYS A 197 22.78 -66.55 -2.22
CA LYS A 197 21.38 -66.67 -2.67
C LYS A 197 20.35 -66.73 -1.52
N GLN A 198 20.74 -67.23 -0.36
CA GLN A 198 19.85 -67.39 0.80
C GLN A 198 19.68 -66.08 1.59
N LEU A 199 20.65 -65.16 1.46
CA LEU A 199 20.64 -63.84 2.13
C LEU A 199 19.63 -62.87 1.50
N HIS A 200 19.41 -62.94 0.18
CA HIS A 200 18.47 -62.04 -0.50
C HIS A 200 17.02 -62.25 -0.02
N ALA A 201 16.65 -63.49 0.32
CA ALA A 201 15.36 -63.79 0.94
C ALA A 201 15.27 -63.33 2.40
N ALA A 202 16.42 -63.18 3.08
CA ALA A 202 16.49 -62.77 4.47
C ALA A 202 16.39 -61.24 4.67
N GLU A 203 16.62 -60.43 3.63
CA GLU A 203 16.42 -58.97 3.67
C GLU A 203 14.94 -58.58 3.91
N PHE A 204 14.01 -59.48 3.59
CA PHE A 204 12.57 -59.28 3.82
C PHE A 204 12.11 -59.75 5.21
N LEU A 205 12.99 -60.32 6.03
CA LEU A 205 12.62 -60.72 7.38
C LEU A 205 12.58 -59.49 8.29
N PRO A 206 11.57 -59.39 9.17
CA PRO A 206 11.51 -58.31 10.15
C PRO A 206 12.72 -58.38 11.10
N PRO A 207 13.20 -57.24 11.61
CA PRO A 207 14.26 -57.22 12.63
C PRO A 207 13.81 -58.00 13.86
N PRO A 208 14.69 -58.82 14.48
CA PRO A 208 14.35 -59.52 15.72
C PRO A 208 14.07 -58.50 16.84
N LEU A 209 13.04 -58.82 17.65
CA LEU A 209 12.53 -58.02 18.77
C LEU A 209 13.57 -57.84 19.89
#